data_AF-A0AAV0SVU7-F1
#
_entry.id   AF-A0AAV0SVU7-F1
#
_cell.length_a   1.000
_cell.length_b   1.000
_cell.length_c   1.000
_cell.angle_alpha   90.00
_cell.angle_beta   90.00
_cell.angle_gamma   90.00
#
_symmetry.space_group_name_H-M   'P 1'
#
loop_
_entity.id
_entity.type
_entity.pdbx_description
1 polymer ?
#
loop_
_entity_poly.entity_id
_entity_poly.type
_entity_poly.pdbx_seq_one_letter_code
_entity_poly.pdbx_strand_id
1 'polypeptide(L)'
;MFLHYALSVFRSYSNIVIENTSTLDLSLRLRGGGKVHGSLARAGKVKGQTPKVAKQEESKKALTGRAKKRWQYNRRFVNVTAGIGGKKLGPNSNAPKQ
;
A
#
# COMPACT_ATOMS: atom_id res chain seq x y z
N MET A 1 -3.43 -63.28 1.99
CA MET A 1 -2.14 -62.56 1.84
C MET A 1 -2.17 -61.14 2.41
N PHE A 2 -3.21 -60.33 2.18
CA PHE A 2 -3.26 -58.94 2.70
C PHE A 2 -3.32 -58.81 4.23
N LEU A 3 -4.02 -59.71 4.93
CA LEU A 3 -4.16 -59.63 6.39
C LEU A 3 -2.91 -60.08 7.16
N HIS A 4 -2.13 -61.00 6.59
CA HIS A 4 -0.86 -61.45 7.18
C HIS A 4 0.24 -60.39 7.05
N TYR A 5 0.25 -59.62 5.95
CA TYR A 5 1.22 -58.54 5.75
C TYR A 5 0.97 -57.38 6.72
N ALA A 6 -0.30 -56.98 6.93
CA ALA A 6 -0.66 -55.92 7.86
C ALA A 6 -0.30 -56.23 9.33
N LEU A 7 -0.50 -57.48 9.78
CA LEU A 7 -0.11 -57.92 11.12
C LEU A 7 1.41 -58.06 11.28
N SER A 8 2.15 -58.38 10.20
CA SER A 8 3.63 -58.40 10.24
C SER A 8 4.24 -57.01 10.32
N VAL A 9 3.66 -56.03 9.62
CA VAL A 9 4.12 -54.64 9.62
C VAL A 9 3.81 -53.99 10.98
N PHE A 10 2.62 -54.21 11.55
CA PHE A 10 2.27 -53.67 12.88
C PHE A 10 3.12 -54.28 14.01
N ARG A 11 3.49 -55.57 13.92
CA ARG A 11 4.34 -56.25 14.91
C ARG A 11 5.80 -55.75 14.89
N SER A 12 6.26 -55.17 13.80
CA SER A 12 7.64 -54.67 13.67
C SER A 12 7.86 -53.28 14.28
N TYR A 13 6.80 -52.53 14.61
CA TYR A 13 6.91 -51.18 15.18
C TYR A 13 6.73 -51.11 16.70
N SER A 14 6.41 -52.22 17.38
CA SER A 14 6.22 -52.24 18.84
C SER A 14 7.52 -52.33 19.66
N ASN A 15 8.70 -52.33 19.02
CA ASN A 15 10.01 -52.40 19.69
C ASN A 15 10.99 -51.29 19.23
N ILE A 16 10.49 -50.09 18.95
CA ILE A 16 11.37 -48.92 18.79
C ILE A 16 11.22 -48.07 20.05
N VAL A 17 12.09 -48.35 21.02
CA VAL A 17 12.25 -47.50 22.20
C VAL A 17 12.98 -46.24 21.73
N ILE A 18 12.26 -45.14 21.62
CA ILE A 18 12.84 -43.82 21.32
C ILE A 18 13.41 -43.29 22.65
N GLU A 19 14.73 -43.31 22.78
CA GLU A 19 15.42 -42.73 23.94
C GLU A 19 15.44 -41.18 23.87
N ASN A 20 15.47 -40.53 25.04
CA ASN A 20 15.34 -39.08 25.22
C ASN A 20 16.46 -38.21 24.61
N THR A 21 17.39 -38.80 23.86
CA THR A 21 18.54 -38.13 23.22
C THR A 21 18.74 -38.51 21.75
N SER A 22 17.75 -39.20 21.14
CA SER A 22 17.81 -39.59 19.74
C SER A 22 17.66 -38.39 18.80
N THR A 23 18.52 -38.30 17.77
CA THR A 23 18.48 -37.22 16.77
C THR A 23 17.65 -37.67 15.56
N LEU A 24 16.57 -36.94 15.28
CA LEU A 24 15.68 -37.19 14.14
C LEU A 24 15.96 -36.16 13.04
N ASP A 25 16.38 -36.62 11.86
CA ASP A 25 16.55 -35.75 10.69
C ASP A 25 15.23 -35.67 9.91
N LEU A 26 14.64 -34.47 9.89
CA LEU A 26 13.36 -34.19 9.24
C LEU A 26 13.61 -33.25 8.05
N SER A 27 13.77 -33.83 6.85
CA SER A 27 13.89 -33.07 5.60
C SER A 27 12.51 -32.64 5.07
N LEU A 28 11.92 -31.62 5.71
CA LEU A 28 10.64 -31.05 5.29
C LEU A 28 10.83 -29.97 4.22
N ARG A 29 10.20 -30.16 3.04
CA ARG A 29 10.21 -29.17 1.96
C ARG A 29 9.28 -27.99 2.29
N LEU A 30 9.83 -26.78 2.42
CA LEU A 30 9.07 -25.54 2.61
C LEU A 30 8.10 -25.31 1.42
N ARG A 31 6.80 -25.52 1.65
CA ARG A 31 5.72 -25.22 0.69
C ARG A 31 5.29 -23.76 0.85
N GLY A 32 6.09 -22.83 0.30
CA GLY A 32 5.73 -21.42 0.30
C GLY A 32 6.87 -20.51 -0.12
N GLY A 33 7.00 -20.30 -1.44
CA GLY A 33 7.78 -19.21 -2.03
C GLY A 33 9.30 -19.41 -2.02
N GLY A 34 9.86 -19.68 -3.20
CA GLY A 34 11.31 -19.64 -3.41
C GLY A 34 11.89 -18.23 -3.39
N LYS A 35 13.22 -18.15 -3.58
CA LYS A 35 14.02 -16.94 -3.79
C LYS A 35 13.29 -15.94 -4.71
N VAL A 36 12.87 -14.81 -4.16
CA VAL A 36 12.17 -13.75 -4.90
C VAL A 36 13.19 -12.95 -5.71
N HIS A 37 12.96 -12.76 -7.01
CA HIS A 37 13.79 -11.91 -7.87
C HIS A 37 13.25 -10.47 -7.86
N GLY A 38 14.14 -9.51 -7.59
CA GLY A 38 13.80 -8.10 -7.39
C GLY A 38 14.27 -7.61 -6.02
N SER A 39 15.33 -6.79 -6.00
CA SER A 39 15.84 -6.21 -4.75
C SER A 39 14.95 -5.08 -4.25
N LEU A 40 14.70 -5.02 -2.94
CA LEU A 40 14.06 -3.89 -2.27
C LEU A 40 14.97 -2.64 -2.16
N ALA A 41 16.18 -2.68 -2.72
CA ALA A 41 17.22 -1.65 -2.62
C ALA A 41 16.79 -0.25 -3.09
N ARG A 42 15.72 -0.14 -3.89
CA ARG A 42 15.21 1.14 -4.41
C ARG A 42 13.96 1.65 -3.69
N ALA A 43 13.50 0.97 -2.64
CA ALA A 43 12.34 1.41 -1.87
C ALA A 43 12.59 2.80 -1.28
N GLY A 44 11.68 3.74 -1.53
CA GLY A 44 11.77 5.11 -0.99
C GLY A 44 12.80 6.05 -1.62
N LYS A 45 13.56 5.62 -2.65
CA LYS A 45 14.61 6.43 -3.30
C LYS A 45 14.15 7.86 -3.63
N VAL A 46 12.98 7.99 -4.25
CA VAL A 46 12.45 9.30 -4.70
C VAL A 46 12.01 10.17 -3.52
N LYS A 47 11.41 9.57 -2.49
CA LYS A 47 10.93 10.30 -1.30
C LYS A 47 12.08 10.92 -0.49
N GLY A 48 13.24 10.26 -0.48
CA GLY A 48 14.46 10.78 0.18
C GLY A 48 15.23 11.80 -0.66
N GLN A 49 15.14 11.71 -2.00
CA GLN A 49 15.80 12.66 -2.90
C GLN A 49 15.07 14.01 -2.99
N THR A 50 13.74 14.03 -2.86
CA THR A 50 12.97 15.28 -2.92
C THR A 50 13.17 16.11 -1.65
N PRO A 51 13.50 17.42 -1.76
CA PRO A 51 13.63 18.28 -0.59
C PRO A 51 12.33 18.34 0.19
N LYS A 52 12.42 18.25 1.52
CA LYS A 52 11.23 18.27 2.38
C LYS A 52 10.75 19.72 2.56
N VAL A 53 9.85 20.15 1.69
CA VAL A 53 9.20 21.46 1.80
C VAL A 53 8.19 21.44 2.96
N ALA A 54 8.36 22.35 3.92
CA ALA A 54 7.40 22.57 4.99
C ALA A 54 6.09 23.17 4.43
N LYS A 55 4.95 22.81 5.02
CA LYS A 55 3.68 23.43 4.65
C LYS A 55 3.70 24.87 5.12
N GLN A 56 3.36 25.81 4.25
CA GLN A 56 3.09 27.18 4.65
C GLN A 56 1.83 27.19 5.52
N GLU A 57 1.86 27.95 6.61
CA GLU A 57 0.68 28.15 7.44
C GLU A 57 -0.32 29.02 6.66
N GLU A 58 -1.49 28.46 6.35
CA GLU A 58 -2.57 29.24 5.77
C GLU A 58 -3.11 30.20 6.84
N SER A 59 -3.03 31.50 6.58
CA SER A 59 -3.42 32.55 7.53
C SER A 59 -4.91 32.53 7.90
N LYS A 60 -5.74 31.77 7.18
CA LYS A 60 -7.18 31.60 7.43
C LYS A 60 -7.55 30.15 7.21
N LYS A 61 -8.27 29.56 8.17
CA LYS A 61 -8.85 28.22 8.03
C LYS A 61 -9.77 28.18 6.82
N ALA A 62 -9.65 27.13 6.01
CA ALA A 62 -10.53 26.91 4.87
C ALA A 62 -12.00 26.86 5.31
N LEU A 63 -12.86 27.63 4.64
CA LEU A 63 -14.31 27.61 4.87
C LEU A 63 -14.85 26.20 4.60
N THR A 64 -15.74 25.71 5.46
CA THR A 64 -16.39 24.38 5.34
C THR A 64 -17.92 24.50 5.20
N GLY A 65 -18.56 23.41 4.77
CA GLY A 65 -20.02 23.29 4.71
C GLY A 65 -20.74 24.35 3.87
N ARG A 66 -21.83 24.91 4.44
CA ARG A 66 -22.70 25.91 3.80
C ARG A 66 -21.95 27.19 3.42
N ALA A 67 -21.02 27.62 4.28
CA ALA A 67 -20.20 28.81 4.02
C ALA A 67 -19.31 28.61 2.78
N LYS A 68 -18.69 27.43 2.64
CA LYS A 68 -17.90 27.07 1.45
C LYS A 68 -18.74 27.11 0.18
N LYS A 69 -19.97 26.56 0.23
CA LYS A 69 -20.88 26.55 -0.93
C LYS A 69 -21.28 27.97 -1.35
N ARG A 70 -21.62 28.86 -0.41
CA ARG A 70 -21.91 30.27 -0.71
C ARG A 70 -20.71 30.97 -1.36
N TRP A 71 -19.51 30.76 -0.81
CA TRP A 71 -18.29 31.35 -1.37
C TRP A 71 -17.94 30.82 -2.77
N GLN A 72 -18.14 29.51 -3.02
CA GLN A 72 -17.97 28.92 -4.35
C GLN A 72 -18.97 29.47 -5.36
N TYR A 73 -20.25 29.62 -4.97
CA TYR A 73 -21.28 30.21 -5.82
C TYR A 73 -20.93 31.66 -6.20
N ASN A 74 -20.60 32.49 -5.20
CA ASN A 74 -20.22 33.87 -5.45
C ASN A 74 -19.02 33.96 -6.38
N ARG A 75 -17.98 33.13 -6.19
CA ARG A 75 -16.82 33.11 -7.09
C ARG A 75 -17.14 32.62 -8.50
N ARG A 76 -18.07 31.67 -8.67
CA ARG A 76 -18.35 31.04 -9.98
C ARG A 76 -19.38 31.79 -10.82
N PHE A 77 -20.31 32.49 -10.18
CA PHE A 77 -21.48 33.03 -10.88
C PHE A 77 -21.69 34.53 -10.64
N VAL A 78 -21.47 35.03 -9.43
CA VAL A 78 -21.73 36.44 -9.10
C VAL A 78 -20.54 37.33 -9.44
N ASN A 79 -19.33 36.91 -9.08
CA ASN A 79 -18.11 37.68 -9.25
C ASN A 79 -17.39 37.39 -10.58
N VAL A 80 -17.96 36.57 -11.46
CA VAL A 80 -17.38 36.27 -12.78
C VAL A 80 -17.89 37.31 -13.78
N THR A 81 -17.22 38.44 -13.85
CA THR A 81 -17.31 39.34 -15.00
C THR A 81 -16.23 38.96 -16.00
N ALA A 82 -16.55 38.06 -16.93
CA ALA A 82 -15.84 38.08 -18.21
C ALA A 82 -16.29 39.39 -18.87
N GLY A 83 -15.42 40.41 -18.88
CA GLY A 83 -15.69 41.63 -19.64
C GLY A 83 -16.11 41.29 -21.06
N ILE A 84 -16.93 42.14 -21.69
CA ILE A 84 -17.36 41.96 -23.09
C ILE A 84 -16.10 41.76 -23.94
N GLY A 85 -15.91 40.57 -24.51
CA GLY A 85 -14.74 40.20 -25.32
C GLY A 85 -13.58 39.48 -24.59
N GLY A 86 -13.64 39.29 -23.28
CA GLY A 86 -12.60 38.59 -22.51
C GLY A 86 -12.75 37.06 -22.53
N LYS A 87 -11.67 36.33 -22.83
CA LYS A 87 -11.65 34.85 -22.74
C LYS A 87 -11.82 34.41 -21.29
N LYS A 88 -12.75 33.49 -21.02
CA LYS A 88 -12.93 32.92 -19.67
C LYS A 88 -11.68 32.12 -19.27
N LEU A 89 -10.88 32.64 -18.34
CA LEU A 89 -9.74 31.91 -17.78
C LEU A 89 -10.21 30.83 -16.81
N GLY A 90 -9.51 29.70 -16.82
CA GLY A 90 -9.78 28.58 -15.92
C GLY A 90 -9.41 28.92 -14.45
N PRO A 91 -10.02 28.25 -13.46
CA PRO A 91 -9.79 28.53 -12.04
C PRO A 91 -8.33 28.39 -11.54
N ASN A 92 -7.51 27.62 -12.25
CA ASN A 92 -6.09 27.39 -11.95
C ASN A 92 -5.20 27.77 -13.15
N SER A 93 -5.55 28.87 -13.82
CA SER A 93 -4.75 29.41 -14.91
C SER A 93 -3.62 30.27 -14.34
N ASN A 94 -2.37 29.89 -14.62
CA ASN A 94 -1.18 30.69 -14.28
C ASN A 94 -0.80 31.69 -15.39
N ALA A 95 -1.67 31.89 -16.39
CA ALA A 95 -1.44 32.88 -17.43
C ALA A 95 -1.44 34.30 -16.83
N PRO A 96 -0.56 35.21 -17.30
CA PRO A 96 -0.60 36.60 -16.91
C PRO A 96 -1.96 37.19 -17.28
N LYS A 97 -2.60 37.89 -16.34
CA LYS A 97 -3.80 38.67 -16.63
C LYS A 97 -3.36 39.82 -17.54
N GLN A 98 -3.84 39.82 -18.79
CA GLN A 98 -3.69 40.94 -19.72
C GLN A 98 -4.54 42.13 -19.24
#